data_AF-X0AJY5-F1
#
_entry.id   AF-X0AJY5-F1
#
_cell.length_a   1.000
_cell.length_b   1.000
_cell.length_c   1.000
_cell.angle_alpha   90.00
_cell.angle_beta   90.00
_cell.angle_gamma   90.00
#
_symmetry.space_group_name_H-M   'P 1'
#
loop_
_entity.id
_entity.type
_entity.pdbx_description
1 polymer ?
#
loop_
_entity_poly.entity_id
_entity_poly.type
_entity_poly.pdbx_seq_one_letter_code
_entity_poly.pdbx_strand_id
1 'polypeptide(L)'
;MSVQRIGLGTMRGAGRPGVVFNQNVSRLAFIRLLSQQTRDHPTIVHMNQKEGHDILVKQRLNRPVTPNLTIYKVGQVWFSASAWTRITGLAVGGTAYLTLCAHAVAPYLGMGFDSAALVSAFGALPFAAKAAIKFGLLGFPFTYHFINGIRHLVFDLGFGYKKAQFKKSEAATWILSILSGLVLAFWI
;
A
#
# COMPACT_ATOMS: atom_id res chain seq x y z
N MET A 1 38.41 18.94 -4.35
CA MET A 1 38.00 18.12 -3.19
C MET A 1 36.47 18.01 -3.26
N SER A 2 35.77 16.89 -3.25
CA SER A 2 36.01 15.55 -2.72
C SER A 2 34.99 14.57 -3.33
N VAL A 3 35.50 13.52 -3.97
CA VAL A 3 35.09 12.10 -3.88
C VAL A 3 33.59 11.75 -3.95
N GLN A 4 33.16 11.27 -5.11
CA GLN A 4 31.96 10.43 -5.24
C GLN A 4 32.37 8.97 -4.96
N ARG A 5 32.02 8.46 -3.77
CA ARG A 5 32.23 7.06 -3.36
C ARG A 5 31.21 6.17 -4.09
N ILE A 6 31.66 5.43 -5.10
CA ILE A 6 30.90 4.29 -5.63
C ILE A 6 31.31 3.07 -4.81
N GLY A 7 30.34 2.49 -4.11
CA GLY A 7 30.51 1.36 -3.21
C GLY A 7 31.08 0.14 -3.94
N LEU A 8 32.24 -0.30 -3.48
CA LEU A 8 32.87 -1.56 -3.85
C LEU A 8 32.14 -2.68 -3.10
N GLY A 9 31.10 -3.25 -3.72
CA GLY A 9 30.47 -4.48 -3.25
C GLY A 9 31.41 -5.66 -3.48
N THR A 10 31.97 -6.17 -2.38
CA THR A 10 32.86 -7.32 -2.34
C THR A 10 32.13 -8.60 -2.76
N MET A 11 32.37 -9.06 -3.99
CA MET A 11 32.13 -10.46 -4.34
C MET A 11 33.23 -11.31 -3.70
N ARG A 12 32.93 -11.95 -2.57
CA ARG A 12 33.71 -13.10 -2.08
C ARG A 12 33.33 -14.31 -2.93
N GLY A 13 34.17 -14.63 -3.90
CA GLY A 13 34.21 -15.92 -4.57
C GLY A 13 35.66 -16.39 -4.62
N ALA A 14 36.02 -17.32 -3.75
CA ALA A 14 37.30 -18.02 -3.83
C ALA A 14 37.25 -18.96 -5.05
N GLY A 15 37.98 -18.62 -6.10
CA GLY A 15 38.11 -19.41 -7.32
C GLY A 15 39.44 -19.10 -8.00
N ARG A 16 40.20 -20.15 -8.31
CA ARG A 16 41.59 -20.21 -8.81
C ARG A 16 41.85 -19.29 -10.04
N PRO A 17 43.10 -18.84 -10.29
CA PRO A 17 43.40 -17.98 -11.43
C PRO A 17 43.48 -18.83 -12.71
N GLY A 18 42.37 -18.97 -13.42
CA GLY A 18 42.37 -19.36 -14.82
C GLY A 18 42.44 -18.09 -15.66
N VAL A 19 43.51 -17.93 -16.46
CA VAL A 19 43.56 -16.90 -17.51
C VAL A 19 42.56 -17.30 -18.59
N VAL A 20 41.31 -16.88 -18.43
CA VAL A 20 40.30 -16.95 -19.48
C VAL A 20 40.36 -15.63 -20.23
N PHE A 21 41.05 -15.63 -21.37
CA PHE A 21 41.06 -14.52 -22.32
C PHE A 21 39.64 -14.40 -22.90
N ASN A 22 38.80 -13.64 -22.21
CA ASN A 22 37.39 -13.52 -22.51
C ASN A 22 37.23 -12.67 -23.78
N GLN A 23 36.74 -13.26 -24.87
CA GLN A 23 36.52 -12.65 -26.19
C GLN A 23 35.55 -11.43 -26.18
N ASN A 24 35.06 -11.02 -25.01
CA ASN A 24 34.17 -9.89 -24.80
C ASN A 24 34.88 -8.53 -24.62
N VAL A 25 36.22 -8.47 -24.65
CA VAL A 25 36.97 -7.21 -24.46
C VAL A 25 36.63 -6.17 -25.53
N SER A 26 36.47 -6.59 -26.78
CA SER A 26 36.08 -5.73 -27.90
C SER A 26 34.65 -5.20 -27.73
N ARG A 27 33.73 -6.04 -27.22
CA ARG A 27 32.34 -5.66 -26.94
C ARG A 27 32.24 -4.68 -25.77
N LEU A 28 33.04 -4.87 -24.72
CA LEU A 28 33.16 -3.94 -23.60
C LEU A 28 33.79 -2.61 -24.02
N ALA A 29 34.83 -2.65 -24.88
CA ALA A 29 35.43 -1.45 -25.46
C ALA A 29 34.44 -0.70 -26.36
N PHE A 30 33.64 -1.41 -27.15
CA PHE A 30 32.60 -0.84 -28.00
C PHE A 30 31.47 -0.20 -27.19
N ILE A 31 30.99 -0.85 -26.12
CA ILE A 31 30.01 -0.27 -25.19
C ILE A 31 30.60 0.96 -24.48
N ARG A 32 31.89 0.95 -24.15
CA ARG A 32 32.56 2.11 -23.53
C ARG A 32 32.69 3.28 -24.51
N LEU A 33 32.98 3.00 -25.78
CA LEU A 33 33.05 3.99 -26.87
C LEU A 33 31.67 4.58 -27.17
N LEU A 34 30.61 3.76 -27.17
CA LEU A 34 29.22 4.19 -27.27
C LEU A 34 28.76 4.97 -26.01
N SER A 35 29.24 4.60 -24.82
CA SER A 35 28.95 5.35 -23.58
C SER A 35 29.70 6.68 -23.49
N GLN A 36 30.73 6.86 -24.31
CA GLN A 36 31.44 8.13 -24.53
C GLN A 36 30.75 9.02 -25.57
N GLN A 37 29.53 8.67 -26.01
CA GLN A 37 28.68 9.57 -26.77
C GLN A 37 28.59 10.91 -26.02
N THR A 38 29.04 11.94 -26.72
CA THR A 38 29.33 13.30 -26.28
C THR A 38 28.29 13.82 -25.30
N ARG A 39 28.67 13.97 -24.03
CA ARG A 39 27.97 14.90 -23.15
C ARG A 39 28.35 16.29 -23.62
N ASP A 40 27.48 16.94 -24.37
CA ASP A 40 27.63 18.36 -24.66
C ASP A 40 27.89 19.09 -23.34
N HIS A 41 28.96 19.88 -23.32
CA HIS A 41 29.31 20.65 -22.14
C HIS A 41 28.15 21.63 -21.84
N PRO A 42 27.66 21.70 -20.59
CA PRO A 42 26.54 22.57 -20.27
C PRO A 42 26.94 24.02 -20.57
N THR A 43 26.26 24.62 -21.54
CA THR A 43 26.48 26.01 -21.90
C THR A 43 25.83 26.89 -20.83
N ILE A 44 26.61 27.82 -20.24
CA ILE A 44 26.07 28.76 -19.27
C ILE A 44 25.32 29.84 -20.04
N VAL A 45 24.00 29.87 -19.89
CA VAL A 45 23.13 30.89 -20.49
C VAL A 45 22.64 31.83 -19.39
N HIS A 46 22.77 33.14 -19.60
CA HIS A 46 22.13 34.13 -18.73
C HIS A 46 20.62 34.03 -18.91
N MET A 47 19.90 33.81 -17.81
CA MET A 47 18.44 33.72 -17.81
C MET A 47 17.86 34.50 -16.64
N ASN A 48 16.62 34.95 -16.79
CA ASN A 48 15.87 35.55 -15.70
C ASN A 48 15.48 34.47 -14.66
N GLN A 49 15.29 34.86 -13.39
CA GLN A 49 14.89 33.93 -12.33
C GLN A 49 13.59 33.17 -12.65
N LYS A 50 12.62 33.83 -13.29
CA LYS A 50 11.37 33.20 -13.72
C LYS A 50 11.61 32.10 -14.75
N GLU A 51 12.46 32.36 -15.74
CA GLU A 51 12.77 31.39 -16.80
C GLU A 51 13.50 30.16 -16.23
N GLY A 52 14.46 30.38 -15.33
CA GLY A 52 15.13 29.31 -14.61
C GLY A 52 14.15 28.47 -13.79
N HIS A 53 13.19 29.11 -13.12
CA HIS A 53 12.14 28.41 -12.38
C HIS A 53 11.29 27.53 -13.30
N ASP A 54 10.82 28.07 -14.43
CA ASP A 54 9.99 27.37 -15.40
C ASP A 54 10.71 26.15 -16.00
N ILE A 55 12.02 26.26 -16.29
CA ILE A 55 12.86 25.14 -16.73
C ILE A 55 12.94 24.06 -15.66
N LEU A 56 13.17 24.43 -14.40
CA LEU A 56 13.24 23.45 -13.30
C LEU A 56 11.90 22.75 -13.09
N VAL A 57 10.77 23.44 -13.23
CA VAL A 57 9.44 22.82 -13.18
C VAL A 57 9.27 21.82 -14.33
N LYS A 58 9.59 22.21 -15.57
CA LYS A 58 9.57 21.30 -16.73
C LYS A 58 10.45 20.07 -16.53
N GLN A 59 11.64 20.26 -15.97
CA GLN A 59 12.54 19.15 -15.65
C GLN A 59 11.97 18.24 -14.55
N ARG A 60 11.32 18.78 -13.52
CA ARG A 60 10.71 17.98 -12.44
C ARG A 60 9.57 17.09 -12.95
N LEU A 61 8.81 17.54 -13.94
CA LEU A 61 7.75 16.73 -14.58
C LEU A 61 8.31 15.52 -15.32
N ASN A 62 9.51 15.63 -15.89
CA ASN A 62 10.17 14.55 -16.63
C ASN A 62 10.98 13.58 -15.73
N ARG A 63 11.07 13.85 -14.42
CA ARG A 63 11.78 12.94 -13.51
C ARG A 63 10.90 11.72 -13.24
N PRO A 64 11.37 10.50 -13.52
CA PRO A 64 10.59 9.31 -13.21
C PRO A 64 10.41 9.16 -11.71
N VAL A 65 9.22 8.74 -11.29
CA VAL A 65 8.97 8.33 -9.91
C VAL A 65 9.61 6.97 -9.70
N THR A 66 10.47 6.85 -8.68
CA THR A 66 11.07 5.56 -8.34
C THR A 66 9.98 4.56 -7.96
N PRO A 67 10.09 3.28 -8.36
CA PRO A 67 9.11 2.26 -7.98
C PRO A 67 9.01 2.17 -6.45
N ASN A 68 7.79 2.01 -5.94
CA ASN A 68 7.50 2.02 -4.50
C ASN A 68 6.86 0.70 -4.06
N LEU A 69 5.52 0.63 -3.94
CA LEU A 69 4.78 -0.55 -3.49
C LEU A 69 5.09 -1.81 -4.31
N THR A 70 5.46 -1.65 -5.58
CA THR A 70 5.80 -2.76 -6.48
C THR A 70 7.11 -3.47 -6.15
N ILE A 71 8.03 -2.82 -5.44
CA ILE A 71 9.36 -3.39 -5.11
C ILE A 71 9.53 -3.71 -3.62
N TYR A 72 8.61 -3.23 -2.76
CA TYR A 72 8.70 -3.48 -1.32
C TYR A 72 8.22 -4.89 -0.95
N LYS A 73 8.87 -5.48 0.08
CA LYS A 73 8.48 -6.76 0.63
C LYS A 73 7.14 -6.64 1.37
N VAL A 74 6.16 -7.44 0.99
CA VAL A 74 4.81 -7.45 1.60
C VAL A 74 4.81 -7.87 3.08
N GLY A 75 5.79 -8.68 3.51
CA GLY A 75 5.91 -9.15 4.90
C GLY A 75 6.48 -8.12 5.90
N GLN A 76 6.40 -6.83 5.59
CA GLN A 76 6.74 -5.78 6.53
C GLN A 76 5.74 -5.74 7.68
N VAL A 77 6.24 -5.66 8.91
CA VAL A 77 5.42 -5.70 10.13
C VAL A 77 4.23 -4.74 10.06
N TRP A 78 4.40 -3.49 9.63
CA TRP A 78 3.31 -2.49 9.65
C TRP A 78 2.34 -2.54 8.46
N PHE A 79 2.74 -3.18 7.35
CA PHE A 79 2.07 -2.96 6.07
C PHE A 79 0.66 -3.54 6.04
N SER A 80 0.51 -4.82 6.44
CA SER A 80 -0.78 -5.53 6.41
C SER A 80 -1.79 -4.88 7.36
N ALA A 81 -1.48 -4.79 8.66
CA ALA A 81 -2.42 -4.27 9.65
C ALA A 81 -2.87 -2.82 9.37
N SER A 82 -1.96 -1.97 8.88
CA SER A 82 -2.31 -0.59 8.52
C SER A 82 -3.24 -0.52 7.30
N ALA A 83 -2.96 -1.29 6.25
CA ALA A 83 -3.81 -1.33 5.06
C ALA A 83 -5.21 -1.84 5.41
N TRP A 84 -5.29 -2.92 6.18
CA TRP A 84 -6.57 -3.52 6.56
C TRP A 84 -7.41 -2.59 7.43
N THR A 85 -6.83 -1.85 8.40
CA THR A 85 -7.61 -0.85 9.15
C THR A 85 -8.26 0.20 8.25
N ARG A 86 -7.56 0.62 7.18
CA ARG A 86 -8.13 1.59 6.21
C ARG A 86 -9.23 0.95 5.38
N ILE A 87 -8.99 -0.25 4.82
CA ILE A 87 -9.97 -0.96 4.00
C ILE A 87 -11.23 -1.25 4.80
N THR A 88 -11.09 -1.78 6.02
CA THR A 88 -12.24 -2.09 6.87
C THR A 88 -12.94 -0.83 7.38
N GLY A 89 -12.19 0.24 7.67
CA GLY A 89 -12.76 1.54 8.01
C GLY A 89 -13.59 2.14 6.87
N LEU A 90 -13.10 2.06 5.63
CA LEU A 90 -13.85 2.46 4.44
C LEU A 90 -15.07 1.58 4.21
N ALA A 91 -14.98 0.27 4.44
CA ALA A 91 -16.13 -0.63 4.30
C ALA A 91 -17.23 -0.29 5.31
N VAL A 92 -16.90 -0.14 6.59
CA VAL A 92 -17.87 0.16 7.66
C VAL A 92 -18.41 1.59 7.50
N GLY A 93 -17.53 2.58 7.41
CA GLY A 93 -17.92 3.98 7.26
C GLY A 93 -18.66 4.23 5.96
N GLY A 94 -18.16 3.69 4.84
CA GLY A 94 -18.81 3.79 3.53
C GLY A 94 -20.21 3.17 3.53
N THR A 95 -20.38 1.99 4.13
CA THR A 95 -21.70 1.36 4.25
C THR A 95 -22.66 2.22 5.10
N ALA A 96 -22.18 2.77 6.22
CA ALA A 96 -22.99 3.66 7.06
C ALA A 96 -23.44 4.93 6.32
N TYR A 97 -22.51 5.62 5.64
CA TYR A 97 -22.83 6.82 4.87
C TYR A 97 -23.75 6.52 3.69
N LEU A 98 -23.50 5.45 2.93
CA LEU A 98 -24.36 5.06 1.81
C LEU A 98 -25.77 4.74 2.28
N THR A 99 -25.92 4.04 3.41
CA THR A 99 -27.24 3.73 3.99
C THR A 99 -27.96 5.00 4.45
N LEU A 100 -27.26 5.93 5.11
CA LEU A 100 -27.82 7.21 5.53
C LEU A 100 -28.27 8.06 4.33
N CYS A 101 -27.42 8.18 3.31
CA CYS A 101 -27.74 8.92 2.09
C CYS A 101 -28.90 8.27 1.33
N ALA A 102 -28.92 6.95 1.21
CA ALA A 102 -30.01 6.22 0.57
C ALA A 102 -31.33 6.47 1.32
N HIS A 103 -31.32 6.40 2.65
CA HIS A 103 -32.50 6.68 3.47
C HIS A 103 -33.01 8.12 3.30
N ALA A 104 -32.09 9.10 3.20
CA ALA A 104 -32.46 10.49 2.99
C ALA A 104 -32.99 10.79 1.58
N VAL A 105 -32.45 10.14 0.54
CA VAL A 105 -32.75 10.46 -0.87
C VAL A 105 -33.89 9.61 -1.44
N ALA A 106 -34.01 8.35 -1.02
CA ALA A 106 -34.97 7.40 -1.61
C ALA A 106 -36.44 7.89 -1.63
N PRO A 107 -36.96 8.57 -0.58
CA PRO A 107 -38.34 9.10 -0.61
C PRO A 107 -38.58 10.11 -1.74
N TYR A 108 -37.59 10.95 -2.05
CA TYR A 108 -37.69 11.94 -3.14
C TYR A 108 -37.68 11.30 -4.53
N LEU A 109 -37.16 10.08 -4.65
CA LEU A 109 -37.15 9.30 -5.88
C LEU A 109 -38.36 8.35 -5.99
N GLY A 110 -39.29 8.41 -5.03
CA GLY A 110 -40.43 7.47 -4.95
C GLY A 110 -40.02 6.03 -4.62
N MET A 111 -38.79 5.81 -4.15
CA MET A 111 -38.27 4.51 -3.75
C MET A 111 -38.46 4.30 -2.25
N GLY A 112 -39.01 3.14 -1.86
CA GLY A 112 -39.06 2.74 -0.46
C GLY A 112 -37.69 2.27 0.02
N PHE A 113 -37.11 2.97 1.01
CA PHE A 113 -35.90 2.55 1.72
C PHE A 113 -36.18 2.55 3.23
N ASP A 114 -37.19 1.76 3.61
CA ASP A 114 -37.55 1.51 5.00
C ASP A 114 -36.98 0.17 5.48
N SER A 115 -37.08 -0.06 6.79
CA SER A 115 -36.59 -1.28 7.41
C SER A 115 -37.25 -2.55 6.84
N ALA A 116 -38.53 -2.47 6.46
CA ALA A 116 -39.28 -3.61 5.93
C ALA A 116 -38.77 -4.02 4.54
N ALA A 117 -38.55 -3.05 3.65
CA ALA A 117 -37.99 -3.26 2.33
C ALA A 117 -36.57 -3.86 2.41
N LEU A 118 -35.73 -3.35 3.33
CA LEU A 118 -34.38 -3.88 3.54
C LEU A 118 -34.39 -5.32 4.04
N VAL A 119 -35.22 -5.64 5.04
CA VAL A 119 -35.35 -7.00 5.58
C VAL A 119 -35.87 -7.97 4.52
N SER A 120 -36.86 -7.56 3.73
CA SER A 120 -37.40 -8.38 2.65
C SER A 120 -36.37 -8.63 1.54
N ALA A 121 -35.69 -7.58 1.06
CA ALA A 121 -34.65 -7.69 0.04
C ALA A 121 -33.48 -8.56 0.51
N PHE A 122 -33.01 -8.37 1.75
CA PHE A 122 -31.96 -9.20 2.33
C PHE A 122 -32.43 -10.65 2.55
N GLY A 123 -33.68 -10.83 2.97
CA GLY A 123 -34.33 -12.11 3.20
C GLY A 123 -34.47 -12.96 1.93
N ALA A 124 -34.63 -12.32 0.76
CA ALA A 124 -34.70 -13.00 -0.54
C ALA A 124 -33.36 -13.54 -1.06
N LEU A 125 -32.23 -13.13 -0.46
CA LEU A 125 -30.90 -13.54 -0.92
C LEU A 125 -30.60 -15.02 -0.60
N PRO A 126 -29.81 -15.70 -1.46
CA PRO A 126 -29.32 -17.05 -1.15
C PRO A 126 -28.40 -17.01 0.07
N PHE A 127 -28.28 -18.15 0.76
CA PHE A 127 -27.50 -18.27 1.99
C PHE A 127 -26.06 -17.74 1.83
N ALA A 128 -25.39 -18.08 0.73
CA ALA A 128 -24.02 -17.62 0.47
C ALA A 128 -23.91 -16.10 0.40
N ALA A 129 -24.87 -15.42 -0.23
CA ALA A 129 -24.88 -13.96 -0.32
C ALA A 129 -25.15 -13.32 1.06
N LYS A 130 -26.10 -13.88 1.83
CA LYS A 130 -26.36 -13.45 3.21
C LYS A 130 -25.11 -13.58 4.08
N ALA A 131 -24.43 -14.72 4.00
CA ALA A 131 -23.18 -14.98 4.73
C ALA A 131 -22.07 -13.99 4.33
N ALA A 132 -21.88 -13.75 3.02
CA ALA A 132 -20.88 -12.81 2.53
C ALA A 132 -21.14 -11.38 3.01
N ILE A 133 -22.40 -10.94 3.05
CA ILE A 133 -22.74 -9.60 3.57
C ILE A 133 -22.58 -9.55 5.09
N LYS A 134 -23.18 -10.49 5.84
CA LYS A 134 -23.12 -10.48 7.32
C LYS A 134 -21.69 -10.57 7.83
N PHE A 135 -20.88 -11.49 7.29
CA PHE A 135 -19.51 -11.67 7.74
C PHE A 135 -18.52 -10.76 6.98
N GLY A 136 -18.54 -10.80 5.65
CA GLY A 136 -17.50 -10.16 4.83
C GLY A 136 -17.60 -8.65 4.71
N LEU A 137 -18.82 -8.09 4.68
CA LEU A 137 -19.03 -6.64 4.56
C LEU A 137 -19.20 -5.96 5.92
N LEU A 138 -19.88 -6.61 6.87
CA LEU A 138 -20.24 -6.01 8.15
C LEU A 138 -19.41 -6.55 9.31
N GLY A 139 -19.55 -7.84 9.63
CA GLY A 139 -19.01 -8.48 10.83
C GLY A 139 -17.48 -8.38 10.93
N PHE A 140 -16.75 -8.98 10.00
CA PHE A 140 -15.28 -8.96 10.00
C PHE A 140 -14.69 -7.54 9.86
N PRO A 141 -15.16 -6.69 8.93
CA PRO A 141 -14.64 -5.32 8.84
C PRO A 141 -14.85 -4.52 10.12
N PHE A 142 -16.02 -4.61 10.74
CA PHE A 142 -16.31 -3.93 12.00
C PHE A 142 -15.38 -4.39 13.13
N THR A 143 -15.27 -5.71 13.34
CA THR A 143 -14.46 -6.25 14.44
C THR A 143 -12.98 -5.99 14.22
N TYR A 144 -12.48 -6.16 12.99
CA TYR A 144 -11.10 -5.85 12.67
C TYR A 144 -10.76 -4.38 12.88
N HIS A 145 -11.60 -3.48 12.37
CA HIS A 145 -11.37 -2.04 12.54
C HIS A 145 -11.38 -1.65 14.02
N PHE A 146 -12.32 -2.18 14.80
CA PHE A 146 -12.43 -1.92 16.23
C PHE A 146 -11.22 -2.45 17.01
N ILE A 147 -10.88 -3.72 16.86
CA ILE A 147 -9.79 -4.37 17.60
C ILE A 147 -8.43 -3.77 17.19
N ASN A 148 -8.18 -3.59 15.89
CA ASN A 148 -6.95 -2.96 15.45
C ASN A 148 -6.92 -1.47 15.82
N GLY A 149 -8.07 -0.79 15.91
CA GLY A 149 -8.20 0.56 16.43
C GLY A 149 -7.73 0.67 17.89
N ILE A 150 -8.16 -0.24 18.77
CA ILE A 150 -7.64 -0.33 20.15
C ILE A 150 -6.12 -0.51 20.14
N ARG A 151 -5.61 -1.40 19.29
CA ARG A 151 -4.17 -1.63 19.13
C ARG A 151 -3.43 -0.37 18.67
N HIS A 152 -4.01 0.42 17.76
CA HIS A 152 -3.47 1.72 17.36
C HIS A 152 -3.44 2.71 18.53
N LEU A 153 -4.50 2.80 19.34
CA LEU A 153 -4.51 3.65 20.53
C LEU A 153 -3.43 3.23 21.54
N VAL A 154 -3.18 1.93 21.72
CA VAL A 154 -2.07 1.42 22.55
C VAL A 154 -0.71 1.86 21.99
N PHE A 155 -0.56 1.91 20.67
CA PHE A 155 0.66 2.43 20.04
C PHE A 155 0.81 3.93 20.23
N ASP A 156 -0.28 4.70 20.17
CA ASP A 156 -0.27 6.15 20.43
C ASP A 156 0.18 6.47 21.86
N LEU A 157 -0.07 5.56 22.81
CA LEU A 157 0.43 5.64 24.19
C LEU A 157 1.92 5.25 24.34
N GLY A 158 2.61 4.88 23.26
CA GLY A 158 4.05 4.53 23.31
C GLY A 158 4.36 3.05 23.61
N PHE A 159 3.34 2.17 23.67
CA PHE A 159 3.54 0.76 24.02
C PHE A 159 3.60 -0.16 22.78
N GLY A 160 4.21 -1.34 22.91
CA GLY A 160 4.07 -2.42 21.91
C GLY A 160 4.96 -2.35 20.65
N TYR A 161 5.93 -1.44 20.59
CA TYR A 161 6.80 -1.22 19.42
C TYR A 161 7.87 -2.30 19.18
N LYS A 162 8.13 -3.21 20.13
CA LYS A 162 9.09 -4.30 19.91
C LYS A 162 8.55 -5.25 18.84
N LYS A 163 9.39 -5.64 17.86
CA LYS A 163 8.99 -6.52 16.73
C LYS A 163 8.24 -7.79 17.17
N ALA A 164 8.67 -8.43 18.27
CA ALA A 164 8.01 -9.62 18.78
C ALA A 164 6.60 -9.34 19.33
N GLN A 165 6.42 -8.24 20.07
CA GLN A 165 5.11 -7.81 20.58
C GLN A 165 4.19 -7.40 19.43
N PHE A 166 4.74 -6.72 18.42
CA PHE A 166 4.02 -6.36 17.22
C PHE A 166 3.43 -7.59 16.51
N LYS A 167 4.25 -8.61 16.23
CA LYS A 167 3.79 -9.84 15.56
C LYS A 167 2.71 -10.57 16.36
N LYS A 168 2.87 -10.65 17.68
CA LYS A 168 1.87 -11.27 18.57
C LYS A 168 0.56 -10.50 18.57
N SER A 169 0.63 -9.18 18.69
CA SER A 169 -0.57 -8.32 18.68
C SER A 169 -1.29 -8.36 17.33
N GLU A 170 -0.55 -8.39 16.21
CA GLU A 170 -1.14 -8.55 14.88
C GLU A 170 -1.86 -9.89 14.73
N ALA A 171 -1.23 -11.00 15.13
CA ALA A 171 -1.86 -12.32 15.10
C ALA A 171 -3.12 -12.36 15.98
N ALA A 172 -3.06 -11.77 17.18
CA ALA A 172 -4.21 -11.66 18.07
C ALA A 172 -5.35 -10.84 17.44
N THR A 173 -5.03 -9.70 16.79
CA THR A 173 -6.01 -8.90 16.04
C THR A 173 -6.70 -9.74 14.98
N TRP A 174 -5.97 -10.46 14.13
CA TRP A 174 -6.56 -11.31 13.10
C TRP A 174 -7.50 -12.38 13.67
N ILE A 175 -7.03 -13.16 14.64
CA ILE A 175 -7.79 -14.26 15.23
C ILE A 175 -9.06 -13.73 15.91
N LEU A 176 -8.90 -12.72 16.78
CA LEU A 176 -10.03 -12.18 17.53
C LEU A 176 -11.07 -11.55 16.59
N SER A 177 -10.64 -10.88 15.52
CA SER A 177 -11.55 -10.25 14.55
C SER A 177 -12.34 -11.28 13.75
N ILE A 178 -11.71 -12.37 13.33
CA ILE A 178 -12.40 -13.46 12.63
C ILE A 178 -13.42 -14.12 13.56
N LEU A 179 -13.01 -14.51 14.77
CA LEU A 179 -13.90 -15.19 15.73
C LEU A 179 -15.09 -14.30 16.11
N SER A 180 -14.84 -13.06 16.52
CA SER A 180 -15.91 -12.11 16.86
C SER A 180 -16.79 -11.78 15.66
N GLY A 181 -16.21 -11.64 14.45
CA GLY A 181 -16.95 -11.39 13.23
C GLY A 181 -17.89 -12.54 12.88
N LEU A 182 -17.46 -13.79 13.06
CA LEU A 182 -18.29 -14.98 12.87
C LEU A 182 -19.43 -15.05 13.89
N VAL A 183 -19.15 -14.74 15.17
CA VAL A 183 -20.17 -14.67 16.22
C VAL A 183 -21.22 -13.62 15.87
N LEU A 184 -20.80 -12.40 15.51
CA LEU A 184 -21.72 -11.34 15.09
C LEU A 184 -22.52 -11.71 13.82
N ALA A 185 -21.93 -12.50 12.92
CA ALA A 185 -22.57 -12.84 11.66
C ALA A 185 -23.56 -14.00 11.77
N PHE A 186 -23.40 -14.93 12.70
CA PHE A 186 -24.18 -16.18 12.70
C PHE A 186 -24.79 -16.58 14.04
N TRP A 187 -24.35 -15.98 15.15
CA TRP A 187 -24.85 -16.31 16.48
C TRP A 187 -25.82 -15.27 17.03
N ILE A 188 -25.59 -14.00 16.70
CA ILE A 188 -26.46 -12.87 17.03
C ILE A 188 -27.27 -12.50 15.78
#